data_AF-A0A060X0I7-F1
#
_entry.id   AF-A0A060X0I7-F1
#
_cell.length_a   1.000
_cell.length_b   1.000
_cell.length_c   1.000
_cell.angle_alpha   90.00
_cell.angle_beta   90.00
_cell.angle_gamma   90.00
#
_symmetry.space_group_name_H-M   'P 1'
#
loop_
_entity.id
_entity.type
_entity.pdbx_description
1 polymer ?
#
loop_
_entity_poly.entity_id
_entity_poly.type
_entity_poly.pdbx_seq_one_letter_code
_entity_poly.pdbx_strand_id
1 'polypeptide(L)'
;MFQLDGIQPGDGVKAERSPGLTGTLTDSMMELQTLQEALKVEIQVHQKLVTQMKQDPQNADLKKQLHELQAKITALSEKQVFQEMMLTQRKAVPVLFHYSTF
;
A
#
# COMPACT_ATOMS: atom_id res chain seq x y z
N MET A 1 -37.56 -49.54 -1.22
CA MET A 1 -38.06 -48.37 -1.97
C MET A 1 -38.35 -47.29 -0.95
N PHE A 2 -37.59 -46.19 -0.93
CA PHE A 2 -37.87 -45.05 -0.07
C PHE A 2 -38.50 -43.97 -0.94
N GLN A 3 -39.83 -43.84 -0.85
CA GLN A 3 -40.59 -42.75 -1.45
C GLN A 3 -40.58 -41.54 -0.51
N LEU A 4 -40.58 -40.37 -1.14
CA LEU A 4 -40.29 -39.03 -0.67
C LEU A 4 -41.48 -38.36 0.04
N ASP A 5 -41.18 -37.49 1.01
CA ASP A 5 -41.94 -36.29 1.39
C ASP A 5 -40.94 -35.41 2.18
N GLY A 6 -40.60 -34.15 1.89
CA GLY A 6 -41.23 -33.15 1.04
C GLY A 6 -41.30 -31.83 1.81
N ILE A 7 -40.18 -31.12 2.07
CA ILE A 7 -40.11 -29.65 2.26
C ILE A 7 -38.68 -29.19 1.91
N GLN A 8 -38.54 -28.47 0.80
CA GLN A 8 -37.42 -27.55 0.58
C GLN A 8 -37.88 -26.15 1.01
N PRO A 9 -37.29 -25.52 2.03
CA PRO A 9 -37.26 -24.08 2.10
C PRO A 9 -36.01 -23.62 1.36
N GLY A 10 -36.22 -23.18 0.12
CA GLY A 10 -35.35 -22.16 -0.42
C GLY A 10 -35.49 -20.93 0.45
N ASP A 11 -34.46 -20.64 1.25
CA ASP A 11 -34.19 -19.28 1.66
C ASP A 11 -32.73 -19.02 1.30
N GLY A 12 -32.57 -18.55 0.06
CA GLY A 12 -31.33 -17.98 -0.40
C GLY A 12 -31.05 -16.72 0.40
N VAL A 13 -30.38 -16.86 1.54
CA VAL A 13 -29.50 -15.80 2.03
C VAL A 13 -28.34 -15.77 1.04
N LYS A 14 -28.59 -15.09 -0.08
CA LYS A 14 -27.57 -14.55 -0.96
C LYS A 14 -26.66 -13.77 -0.02
N ALA A 15 -25.52 -14.38 0.29
CA ALA A 15 -24.43 -13.71 0.96
C ALA A 15 -24.05 -12.53 0.08
N GLU A 16 -24.68 -11.37 0.33
CA GLU A 16 -24.00 -10.11 0.12
C GLU A 16 -22.83 -10.09 1.11
N ARG A 17 -21.78 -10.83 0.76
CA ARG A 17 -20.43 -10.33 1.00
C ARG A 17 -20.36 -9.05 0.19
N SER A 18 -20.75 -7.96 0.81
CA SER A 18 -20.62 -6.61 0.27
C SER A 18 -19.18 -6.47 -0.25
N PRO A 19 -18.93 -6.45 -1.57
CA PRO A 19 -17.57 -6.31 -2.08
C PRO A 19 -17.06 -4.88 -1.93
N GLY A 20 -17.93 -3.95 -1.52
CA GLY A 20 -17.74 -2.51 -1.68
C GLY A 20 -16.64 -1.89 -0.81
N LEU A 21 -16.19 -2.55 0.26
CA LEU A 21 -15.20 -1.98 1.18
C LEU A 21 -13.86 -2.70 1.17
N THR A 22 -13.81 -3.95 0.70
CA THR A 22 -12.55 -4.72 0.68
C THR A 22 -11.69 -4.37 -0.52
N GLY A 23 -12.28 -4.15 -1.70
CA GLY A 23 -11.54 -3.87 -2.94
C GLY A 23 -10.71 -2.59 -2.90
N THR A 24 -11.21 -1.53 -2.28
CA THR A 24 -10.51 -0.23 -2.18
C THR A 24 -9.41 -0.23 -1.11
N LEU A 25 -9.56 -1.04 -0.06
CA LEU A 25 -8.53 -1.18 0.98
C LEU A 25 -7.38 -2.07 0.53
N THR A 26 -7.66 -3.15 -0.22
CA THR A 26 -6.61 -3.99 -0.79
C THR A 26 -5.81 -3.28 -1.87
N ASP A 27 -6.47 -2.44 -2.69
CA ASP A 27 -5.80 -1.65 -3.73
C ASP A 27 -4.82 -0.62 -3.13
N SER A 28 -5.27 0.16 -2.13
CA SER A 28 -4.38 1.09 -1.41
C SER A 28 -3.26 0.39 -0.62
N MET A 29 -3.48 -0.84 -0.15
CA MET A 29 -2.43 -1.62 0.53
C MET A 29 -1.37 -2.13 -0.46
N MET A 30 -1.77 -2.60 -1.65
CA MET A 30 -0.85 -3.03 -2.70
C MET A 30 -0.04 -1.85 -3.26
N GLU A 31 -0.66 -0.67 -3.43
CA GLU A 31 0.06 0.53 -3.86
C GLU A 31 1.11 0.94 -2.83
N LEU A 32 0.78 0.92 -1.52
CA LEU A 32 1.75 1.21 -0.47
C LEU A 32 2.94 0.24 -0.49
N GLN A 33 2.66 -1.07 -0.62
CA GLN A 33 3.73 -2.08 -0.71
C GLN A 33 4.64 -1.85 -1.92
N THR A 34 4.06 -1.50 -3.07
CA THR A 34 4.80 -1.20 -4.30
C THR A 34 5.69 0.04 -4.10
N LEU A 35 5.18 1.08 -3.44
CA LEU A 35 5.96 2.28 -3.12
C LEU A 35 7.09 2.01 -2.14
N GLN A 36 6.84 1.21 -1.11
CA GLN A 36 7.86 0.79 -0.16
C GLN A 36 8.99 0.00 -0.84
N GLU A 37 8.65 -0.92 -1.73
CA GLU A 37 9.65 -1.68 -2.49
C GLU A 37 10.44 -0.79 -3.45
N ALA A 38 9.75 0.07 -4.20
CA ALA A 38 10.40 1.04 -5.08
C ALA A 38 11.37 1.96 -4.32
N LEU A 39 10.94 2.54 -3.19
CA LEU A 39 11.77 3.40 -2.36
C LEU A 39 13.01 2.66 -1.85
N LYS A 40 12.85 1.41 -1.41
CA LYS A 40 13.97 0.57 -0.95
C LYS A 40 14.98 0.31 -2.06
N VAL A 41 14.53 0.07 -3.29
CA VAL A 41 15.41 -0.09 -4.45
C VAL A 41 16.15 1.21 -4.73
N GLU A 42 15.46 2.36 -4.75
CA GLU A 42 16.12 3.62 -5.08
C GLU A 42 17.13 4.08 -4.03
N ILE A 43 16.86 3.84 -2.75
CA ILE A 43 17.85 4.06 -1.68
C ILE A 43 19.09 3.18 -1.90
N GLN A 44 18.92 1.91 -2.30
CA GLN A 44 20.07 1.03 -2.60
C GLN A 44 20.87 1.53 -3.81
N VAL A 45 20.20 1.95 -4.87
CA VAL A 45 20.86 2.51 -6.06
C VAL A 45 21.61 3.79 -5.69
N HIS A 46 21.01 4.67 -4.90
CA HIS A 46 21.66 5.89 -4.38
C HIS A 46 22.91 5.55 -3.57
N GLN A 47 22.84 4.60 -2.63
CA GLN A 47 23.99 4.17 -1.84
C GLN A 47 25.15 3.66 -2.72
N LYS A 48 24.83 2.88 -3.76
CA LYS A 48 25.80 2.39 -4.73
C LYS A 48 26.40 3.53 -5.54
N LEU A 49 25.60 4.52 -5.91
CA LEU A 49 26.05 5.68 -6.67
C LEU A 49 26.91 6.64 -5.84
N VAL A 50 26.56 6.86 -4.56
CA VAL A 50 27.40 7.58 -3.59
C VAL A 50 28.77 6.92 -3.47
N THR A 51 28.81 5.59 -3.46
CA THR A 51 30.08 4.84 -3.40
C THR A 51 30.93 5.07 -4.66
N GLN A 52 30.31 5.06 -5.84
CA GLN A 52 30.99 5.40 -7.10
C GLN A 52 31.43 6.87 -7.13
N MET A 53 30.63 7.81 -6.63
CA MET A 53 31.01 9.23 -6.52
C MET A 53 32.16 9.46 -5.55
N LYS A 54 32.31 8.63 -4.52
CA LYS A 54 33.49 8.68 -3.63
C LYS A 54 34.76 8.21 -4.35
N GLN A 55 34.62 7.27 -5.29
CA GLN A 55 35.74 6.77 -6.10
C GLN A 55 36.08 7.73 -7.24
N ASP A 56 35.07 8.33 -7.87
CA ASP A 56 35.22 9.29 -8.96
C ASP A 56 34.34 10.54 -8.72
N PRO A 57 34.81 11.50 -7.90
CA PRO A 57 34.08 12.71 -7.58
C PRO A 57 34.06 13.75 -8.71
N GLN A 58 34.84 13.54 -9.78
CA GLN A 58 34.92 14.44 -10.93
C GLN A 58 33.92 14.06 -12.02
N ASN A 59 33.41 12.82 -12.01
CA ASN A 59 32.41 12.37 -12.95
C ASN A 59 31.10 13.18 -12.83
N ALA A 60 30.85 14.02 -13.83
CA ALA A 60 29.68 14.89 -13.90
C ALA A 60 28.38 14.10 -14.08
N ASP A 61 28.44 12.94 -14.76
CA ASP A 61 27.29 12.07 -14.96
C ASP A 61 26.85 11.43 -13.63
N LEU A 62 27.79 10.91 -12.83
CA LEU A 62 27.48 10.38 -11.49
C LEU A 62 26.84 11.43 -10.59
N LYS A 63 27.34 12.67 -10.62
CA LYS A 63 26.76 13.80 -9.87
C LYS A 63 25.32 14.11 -10.29
N LYS A 64 25.05 14.06 -11.59
CA LYS A 64 23.72 14.31 -12.14
C LYS A 64 22.76 13.19 -11.73
N GLN A 65 23.15 11.94 -11.95
CA GLN A 65 22.36 10.77 -11.55
C GLN A 65 22.07 10.76 -10.04
N LEU A 66 23.01 11.23 -9.20
CA LEU A 66 22.80 11.29 -7.76
C LEU A 66 21.71 12.29 -7.39
N HIS A 67 21.72 13.48 -8.01
CA HIS A 67 20.67 14.48 -7.77
C HIS A 67 19.30 13.99 -8.24
N GLU A 68 19.25 13.34 -9.40
CA GLU A 68 18.02 12.74 -9.94
C GLU A 68 17.48 11.64 -9.02
N LEU A 69 18.34 10.73 -8.55
CA LEU A 69 17.97 9.70 -7.57
C LEU A 69 17.53 10.30 -6.24
N GLN A 70 18.19 11.34 -5.76
CA GLN A 70 17.81 12.02 -4.52
C GLN A 70 16.40 12.61 -4.63
N ALA A 71 16.11 13.31 -5.74
CA ALA A 71 14.77 13.84 -6.01
C ALA A 71 13.72 12.73 -6.10
N LYS A 72 14.06 11.61 -6.75
CA LYS A 72 13.17 10.45 -6.85
C LYS A 72 12.90 9.81 -5.48
N ILE A 73 13.92 9.63 -4.65
CA ILE A 73 13.80 9.12 -3.27
C ILE A 73 12.91 10.06 -2.44
N THR A 74 13.12 11.37 -2.51
CA THR A 74 12.30 12.35 -1.80
C THR A 74 10.84 12.26 -2.22
N ALA A 75 10.55 12.28 -3.53
CA ALA A 75 9.17 12.18 -4.02
C ALA A 75 8.50 10.85 -3.64
N LEU A 76 9.23 9.73 -3.73
CA LEU A 76 8.73 8.41 -3.33
C LEU A 76 8.49 8.34 -1.81
N SER A 77 9.38 8.89 -1.00
CA SER A 77 9.27 8.95 0.46
C SER A 77 8.07 9.80 0.89
N GLU A 78 7.89 10.99 0.29
CA GLU A 78 6.74 11.86 0.55
C GLU A 78 5.42 11.16 0.17
N LYS A 79 5.38 10.49 -0.99
CA LYS A 79 4.22 9.71 -1.42
C LYS A 79 3.92 8.55 -0.46
N GLN A 80 4.95 7.83 -0.02
CA GLN A 80 4.80 6.75 0.96
C GLN A 80 4.23 7.29 2.28
N VAL A 81 4.83 8.33 2.86
CA VAL A 81 4.38 8.93 4.13
C VAL A 81 2.94 9.42 4.03
N PHE A 82 2.57 10.04 2.91
CA PHE A 82 1.20 10.48 2.67
C PHE A 82 0.21 9.30 2.62
N GLN A 83 0.56 8.21 1.93
CA GLN A 83 -0.28 7.01 1.89
C GLN A 83 -0.36 6.30 3.25
N GLU A 84 0.76 6.17 3.96
CA GLU A 84 0.80 5.62 5.32
C GLU A 84 -0.06 6.45 6.28
N MET A 85 0.00 7.78 6.18
CA MET A 85 -0.83 8.67 6.99
C MET A 85 -2.31 8.52 6.65
N MET A 86 -2.68 8.44 5.36
CA MET A 86 -4.06 8.22 4.94
C MET A 86 -4.62 6.87 5.41
N LEU A 87 -3.80 5.81 5.34
CA LEU A 87 -4.18 4.48 5.83
C LEU A 87 -4.25 4.44 7.37
N THR A 88 -3.38 5.17 8.06
CA THR A 88 -3.39 5.31 9.53
C THR A 88 -4.63 6.09 9.99
N GLN A 89 -4.96 7.20 9.34
CA GLN A 89 -6.18 7.97 9.62
C GLN A 89 -7.45 7.14 9.34
N ARG A 90 -7.50 6.35 8.25
CA ARG A 90 -8.63 5.40 8.01
C ARG A 90 -8.75 4.34 9.10
N LYS A 91 -7.64 3.83 9.63
CA LYS A 91 -7.62 2.83 10.70
C LYS A 91 -7.91 3.40 12.10
N ALA A 92 -7.82 4.72 12.31
CA ALA A 92 -8.09 5.38 13.60
C ALA A 92 -9.57 5.74 13.84
N VAL A 93 -10.43 5.67 12.81
CA VAL A 93 -11.88 5.94 12.90
C VAL A 93 -12.78 4.80 13.45
N PRO A 94 -12.39 3.52 13.61
CA PRO A 94 -13.30 2.49 14.11
C PRO A 94 -13.46 2.47 15.65
N VAL A 95 -12.72 3.28 16.43
CA VAL A 95 -12.85 3.28 17.91
C VAL A 95 -13.92 4.26 18.41
N LEU A 96 -14.29 5.28 17.63
CA LEU A 96 -15.27 6.29 18.08
C LEU A 96 -16.72 5.92 17.76
N PHE A 97 -16.99 4.94 16.90
CA PHE A 97 -18.36 4.55 16.56
C PHE A 97 -19.01 3.53 17.49
N HIS A 98 -18.26 2.92 18.43
CA HIS A 98 -18.80 1.90 19.33
C HIS A 98 -19.08 2.40 20.76
N TYR A 99 -18.85 3.68 21.05
CA TYR A 99 -19.06 4.28 22.39
C TYR A 99 -20.27 5.22 22.48
N SER A 100 -21.16 5.25 21.49
CA SER A 100 -22.41 6.05 21.53
C SER A 100 -23.68 5.21 21.56
N THR A 101 -23.61 3.99 22.09
CA THR A 101 -24.82 3.23 22.43
C THR A 101 -24.59 2.44 23.71
N PHE A 102 -24.57 3.14 24.85
CA PHE A 102 -25.08 2.66 26.13
C PHE A 102 -25.27 3.84 27.08
#